data_AF-A0A0U0ZRD0-F1
#
_entry.id   AF-A0A0U0ZRD0-F1
#
_cell.length_a   1.000
_cell.length_b   1.000
_cell.length_c   1.000
_cell.angle_alpha   90.00
_cell.angle_beta   90.00
_cell.angle_gamma   90.00
#
_symmetry.space_group_name_H-M   'P 1'
#
loop_
_entity.id
_entity.type
_entity.pdbx_description
1 polymer ?
#
loop_
_entity_poly.entity_id
_entity_poly.type
_entity_poly.pdbx_seq_one_letter_code
_entity_poly.pdbx_strand_id
1 'polypeptide(L)'
;MDGAISYRFDAIANTGSQLSGDASAFMNEIDELQSLMNRAESEWTGSGADSFQSVSRDYLVSAGEMKEALAALGGTTTAAGEGMNTTDMMNRNRYMAG
;
A
#
# COMPACT_ATOMS: atom_id res chain seq x y z
N MET A 1 25.97 -14.30 -28.27
CA MET A 1 25.70 -14.37 -26.83
C MET A 1 24.49 -13.51 -26.58
N ASP A 2 23.30 -14.06 -26.77
CA ASP A 2 22.06 -13.37 -26.50
C ASP A 2 21.73 -13.67 -25.04
N GLY A 3 22.24 -12.81 -24.14
CA GLY A 3 21.93 -12.90 -22.73
C GLY A 3 20.46 -12.54 -22.59
N ALA A 4 19.60 -13.56 -22.46
CA ALA A 4 18.20 -13.36 -22.11
C ALA A 4 18.14 -12.32 -21.00
N ILE A 5 17.41 -11.23 -21.21
CA ILE A 5 17.16 -10.25 -20.15
C ILE A 5 16.30 -10.95 -19.11
N SER A 6 16.95 -11.67 -18.20
CA SER A 6 16.34 -12.34 -17.07
C SER A 6 16.07 -11.29 -16.02
N TYR A 7 15.03 -10.49 -16.22
CA TYR A 7 14.48 -9.72 -15.10
C TYR A 7 14.04 -10.72 -14.02
N ARG A 8 14.29 -10.37 -12.75
CA ARG A 8 13.78 -11.12 -11.60
C ARG A 8 12.27 -10.82 -11.43
N PHE A 9 11.47 -11.18 -12.42
CA PHE A 9 10.03 -10.89 -12.46
C PHE A 9 9.31 -11.50 -11.25
N ASP A 10 9.70 -12.71 -10.85
CA ASP A 10 9.22 -13.35 -9.62
C ASP A 10 9.53 -12.51 -8.38
N ALA A 11 10.69 -11.84 -8.34
CA ALA A 11 11.05 -10.96 -7.23
C ALA A 11 10.17 -9.70 -7.21
N ILE A 12 9.81 -9.15 -8.37
CA ILE A 12 8.92 -7.98 -8.45
C ILE A 12 7.50 -8.36 -8.01
N ALA A 13 6.97 -9.49 -8.49
CA ALA A 13 5.65 -9.98 -8.09
C ALA A 13 5.58 -10.32 -6.59
N ASN A 14 6.63 -10.95 -6.05
CA ASN A 14 6.76 -11.23 -4.62
C ASN A 14 6.86 -9.93 -3.80
N THR A 15 7.67 -8.96 -4.25
CA THR A 15 7.78 -7.65 -3.60
C THR A 15 6.43 -6.93 -3.62
N GLY A 16 5.69 -7.03 -4.71
CA GLY A 16 4.37 -6.42 -4.82
C GLY A 16 3.33 -7.04 -3.89
N SER A 17 3.35 -8.37 -3.76
CA SER A 17 2.48 -9.10 -2.82
C SER A 17 2.83 -8.77 -1.37
N GLN A 18 4.12 -8.67 -1.04
CA GLN A 18 4.59 -8.23 0.28
C GLN A 18 4.15 -6.80 0.57
N LEU A 19 4.36 -5.88 -0.37
CA LEU A 19 4.00 -4.48 -0.22
C LEU A 19 2.49 -4.28 -0.05
N SER A 20 1.68 -5.06 -0.76
CA SER A 20 0.23 -5.07 -0.56
C SER A 20 -0.15 -5.59 0.83
N GLY A 21 0.52 -6.64 1.32
CA GLY A 21 0.31 -7.17 2.66
C GLY A 21 0.68 -6.16 3.75
N ASP A 22 1.85 -5.54 3.64
CA ASP A 22 2.33 -4.50 4.56
C ASP A 22 1.41 -3.28 4.53
N ALA A 23 0.94 -2.87 3.35
CA ALA A 23 -0.02 -1.78 3.20
C ALA A 23 -1.35 -2.09 3.90
N SER A 24 -1.87 -3.31 3.75
CA SER A 24 -3.09 -3.74 4.46
C SER A 24 -2.87 -3.79 5.98
N ALA A 25 -1.73 -4.29 6.45
CA ALA A 25 -1.41 -4.31 7.87
C ALA A 25 -1.35 -2.89 8.45
N PHE A 26 -0.71 -1.97 7.74
CA PHE A 26 -0.61 -0.58 8.16
C PHE A 26 -1.95 0.16 8.12
N MET A 27 -2.83 -0.14 7.15
CA MET A 27 -4.21 0.36 7.17
C MET A 27 -4.97 -0.10 8.43
N ASN A 28 -4.78 -1.36 8.84
CA ASN A 28 -5.40 -1.87 10.07
C ASN A 28 -4.86 -1.15 11.31
N GLU A 29 -3.55 -0.89 11.39
CA GLU A 29 -2.97 -0.11 12.50
C GLU A 29 -3.55 1.31 12.56
N ILE A 30 -3.77 1.94 11.41
CA ILE A 30 -4.43 3.25 11.33
C ILE A 30 -5.86 3.19 11.89
N ASP A 31 -6.64 2.17 11.51
CA ASP A 31 -8.00 1.98 12.00
C ASP A 31 -8.05 1.70 13.51
N GLU A 32 -7.12 0.90 14.02
CA GLU A 32 -6.98 0.62 15.46
C GLU A 32 -6.67 1.88 16.26
N LEU A 33 -5.71 2.69 15.79
CA LEU A 33 -5.33 3.94 16.46
C LEU A 33 -6.48 4.95 16.43
N GLN A 34 -7.20 5.05 15.31
CA GLN A 34 -8.41 5.86 15.21
C GLN A 34 -9.48 5.41 16.22
N SER A 35 -9.69 4.11 16.38
CA SER A 35 -10.61 3.58 17.38
C SER A 35 -10.16 3.90 18.82
N LEU A 36 -8.86 3.84 19.11
CA LEU A 36 -8.31 4.21 20.41
C LEU A 36 -8.51 5.69 20.71
N MET A 37 -8.26 6.56 19.73
CA MET A 37 -8.47 7.99 19.88
C MET A 37 -9.94 8.34 20.12
N ASN A 38 -10.87 7.73 19.39
CA ASN A 38 -12.31 7.94 19.62
C ASN A 38 -12.73 7.54 21.04
N ARG A 39 -12.15 6.45 21.57
CA ARG A 39 -12.36 6.04 22.96
C ARG A 39 -11.81 7.06 23.94
N ALA A 40 -10.58 7.50 23.72
CA ALA A 40 -9.94 8.51 24.56
C ALA A 40 -10.72 9.84 24.54
N GLU A 41 -11.26 10.27 23.39
CA GLU A 41 -12.10 11.47 23.30
C GLU A 41 -13.35 11.36 24.18
N SER A 42 -13.98 10.17 24.21
CA SER A 42 -15.19 9.94 25.01
C SER A 42 -14.95 9.99 26.52
N GLU A 43 -13.71 9.72 26.97
CA GLU A 43 -13.34 9.72 28.39
C GLU A 43 -12.67 11.04 28.83
N TRP A 44 -12.09 11.80 27.90
CA TRP A 44 -11.29 12.98 28.21
C TRP A 44 -12.12 14.27 28.21
N THR A 45 -12.94 14.46 29.26
CA THR A 45 -13.61 15.74 29.51
C THR A 45 -12.81 16.58 30.50
N GLY A 46 -12.09 17.61 30.04
CA GLY A 46 -11.29 18.48 30.93
C GLY A 46 -10.29 19.38 30.21
N SER A 47 -9.41 20.05 30.99
CA SER A 47 -8.34 20.91 30.45
C SER A 47 -7.34 20.06 29.65
N GLY A 48 -7.51 20.05 28.33
CA GLY A 48 -6.77 19.19 27.40
C GLY A 48 -7.63 18.60 26.29
N ALA A 49 -8.96 18.64 26.44
CA ALA A 49 -9.90 18.18 25.41
C ALA A 49 -9.69 18.91 24.07
N ASP A 50 -9.49 20.23 24.08
CA ASP A 50 -9.24 21.01 22.85
C ASP A 50 -7.93 20.59 22.16
N SER A 51 -6.86 20.35 22.93
CA SER A 51 -5.58 19.90 22.40
C SER A 51 -5.69 18.48 21.84
N PHE A 52 -6.39 17.59 22.54
CA PHE A 52 -6.66 16.24 22.09
C PHE A 52 -7.48 16.25 20.78
N GLN A 53 -8.52 17.08 20.70
CA GLN A 53 -9.32 17.25 19.49
C GLN A 53 -8.50 17.80 18.32
N SER A 54 -7.54 18.70 18.57
CA SER A 54 -6.61 19.17 17.53
C SER A 54 -5.75 18.01 17.00
N VAL A 55 -5.12 17.25 17.90
CA VAL A 55 -4.27 16.10 17.53
C VAL A 55 -5.08 15.02 16.81
N SER A 56 -6.29 14.73 17.29
CA SER A 56 -7.21 13.77 16.64
C SER A 56 -7.54 14.18 15.21
N ARG A 57 -7.78 15.49 14.98
CA ARG A 57 -8.06 16.03 13.66
C ARG A 57 -6.86 15.95 12.73
N ASP A 58 -5.67 16.31 13.21
CA ASP A 58 -4.43 16.22 12.45
C ASP A 58 -4.12 14.77 12.08
N TYR A 59 -4.33 13.84 13.02
CA TYR A 59 -4.19 12.42 12.77
C TYR A 59 -5.15 11.95 11.66
N LEU A 60 -6.43 12.35 11.69
CA LEU A 60 -7.41 11.94 10.68
C LEU A 60 -7.00 12.40 9.28
N VAL A 61 -6.44 13.60 9.15
CA VAL A 61 -5.92 14.12 7.88
C VAL A 61 -4.74 13.25 7.40
N SER A 62 -3.73 13.05 8.25
CA SER A 62 -2.55 12.25 7.88
C SER A 62 -2.89 10.78 7.61
N ALA A 63 -3.83 10.21 8.36
CA ALA A 63 -4.34 8.86 8.15
C ALA A 63 -5.05 8.73 6.79
N GLY A 64 -5.84 9.73 6.40
CA GLY A 64 -6.47 9.80 5.09
C GLY A 64 -5.43 9.83 3.96
N GLU A 65 -4.44 10.73 4.06
CA GLU A 65 -3.36 10.84 3.08
C GLU A 65 -2.55 9.53 2.96
N MET A 66 -2.26 8.87 4.09
CA MET A 66 -1.59 7.56 4.07
C MET A 66 -2.46 6.49 3.39
N LYS A 67 -3.75 6.41 3.70
CA LYS A 67 -4.67 5.44 3.07
C LYS A 67 -4.72 5.64 1.55
N GLU A 68 -4.79 6.88 1.09
CA GLU A 68 -4.75 7.20 -0.34
C GLU A 68 -3.42 6.79 -0.98
N ALA A 69 -2.29 7.10 -0.35
CA ALA A 69 -0.97 6.72 -0.85
C ALA A 69 -0.80 5.19 -0.94
N LEU A 70 -1.27 4.45 0.07
CA LEU A 70 -1.22 2.99 0.09
C LEU A 70 -2.14 2.37 -0.97
N ALA A 71 -3.32 2.94 -1.19
CA ALA A 71 -4.22 2.51 -2.26
C ALA A 71 -3.60 2.75 -3.64
N ALA A 72 -2.98 3.92 -3.85
CA ALA A 72 -2.26 4.23 -5.08
C ALA A 72 -1.07 3.28 -5.31
N LEU A 73 -0.36 2.94 -4.23
CA LEU A 73 0.74 1.97 -4.26
C LEU A 73 0.25 0.59 -4.69
N GLY A 74 -0.81 0.08 -4.05
CA GLY A 74 -1.43 -1.21 -4.41
C GLY A 74 -1.89 -1.25 -5.88
N GLY A 75 -2.51 -0.17 -6.37
CA GLY A 75 -2.92 -0.04 -7.76
C GLY A 75 -1.74 -0.06 -8.74
N THR A 76 -0.67 0.69 -8.44
CA THR A 76 0.53 0.76 -9.28
C THR A 76 1.28 -0.57 -9.31
N THR A 77 1.38 -1.24 -8.17
CA THR A 77 2.03 -2.54 -8.05
C THR A 77 1.27 -3.63 -8.82
N THR A 78 -0.07 -3.63 -8.76
CA THR A 78 -0.91 -4.57 -9.51
C THR A 78 -0.76 -4.34 -11.02
N ALA A 79 -0.84 -3.09 -11.47
CA ALA A 79 -0.68 -2.72 -12.87
C ALA A 79 0.71 -3.08 -13.42
N ALA A 80 1.77 -2.91 -12.61
CA ALA A 80 3.11 -3.34 -12.97
C ALA A 80 3.19 -4.85 -13.17
N GLY A 81 2.55 -5.65 -12.30
CA GLY A 81 2.47 -7.10 -12.44
C GLY A 81 1.76 -7.56 -13.72
N GLU A 82 0.61 -6.97 -14.05
CA GLU A 82 -0.18 -7.31 -15.24
C GLU A 82 0.54 -6.94 -16.55
N GLY A 83 1.14 -5.74 -16.60
CA GLY A 83 1.93 -5.29 -17.75
C GLY A 83 3.16 -6.17 -18.01
N MET A 84 3.79 -6.65 -16.94
CA MET A 84 4.93 -7.57 -17.03
C MET A 84 4.51 -8.96 -17.52
N ASN A 85 3.38 -9.50 -17.04
CA ASN A 85 2.87 -10.81 -17.50
C ASN A 85 2.53 -10.79 -18.99
N THR A 86 1.92 -9.69 -19.45
CA THR A 86 1.59 -9.48 -20.86
C THR A 86 2.84 -9.38 -21.73
N THR A 87 3.85 -8.65 -21.26
CA THR A 87 5.14 -8.50 -21.96
C THR A 87 5.88 -9.83 -22.07
N ASP A 88 5.87 -10.64 -21.01
CA ASP A 88 6.52 -11.95 -21.00
C ASP A 88 5.80 -12.95 -21.92
N MET A 89 4.47 -12.94 -21.97
CA MET A 89 3.70 -13.72 -22.95
C MET A 89 4.05 -13.34 -24.39
N MET A 90 4.15 -12.04 -24.68
CA MET A 90 4.51 -11.56 -26.02
C MET A 90 5.94 -11.94 -26.42
N ASN A 91 6.89 -11.86 -25.48
CA ASN A 91 8.27 -12.27 -25.71
C ASN A 91 8.38 -13.79 -25.90
N ARG A 92 7.75 -14.61 -25.04
CA ARG A 92 7.70 -16.06 -25.21
C ARG A 92 7.13 -16.47 -26.57
N ASN A 93 6.04 -15.86 -27.00
CA ASN A 93 5.46 -16.12 -28.32
C ASN A 93 6.40 -15.70 -29.47
N ARG A 94 7.15 -14.60 -29.33
CA ARG A 94 8.14 -14.18 -30.33
C ARG A 94 9.32 -15.15 -30.44
N TYR A 95 9.82 -15.69 -29.33
CA TYR A 95 10.96 -16.60 -29.33
C TYR A 95 10.59 -18.06 -29.67
N MET A 96 9.32 -18.46 -29.53
CA MET A 96 8.84 -19.78 -29.98
C MET A 96 8.45 -19.83 -31.46
N ALA A 97 8.28 -18.69 -32.11
CA ALA A 97 7.86 -18.58 -33.52
C ALA A 97 9.02 -18.30 -34.51
N GLY A 98 10.27 -18.22 -34.03
CA GLY A 98 11.48 -18.07 -34.84
C GLY A 98 12.41 -19.27 -34.70
#